data_AF-A0A9P9YVR5-F1
#
_entry.id   AF-A0A9P9YVR5-F1
#
_cell.length_a   1.000
_cell.length_b   1.000
_cell.length_c   1.000
_cell.angle_alpha   90.00
_cell.angle_beta   90.00
_cell.angle_gamma   90.00
#
_symmetry.space_group_name_H-M   'P 1'
#
loop_
_entity.id
_entity.type
_entity.pdbx_description
1 polymer ?
#
loop_
_entity_poly.entity_id
_entity_poly.type
_entity_poly.pdbx_seq_one_letter_code
_entity_poly.pdbx_strand_id
1 'polypeptide(L)'
;MAALHAANNFFESSRPWTLKAGTAESNQPRLETIIAMTMDALRLCGIVLQPIIPQLATRLLDKLRVPTAERGWNYLAKSFASSPAHLGGSCQLDGQTSALLFQRIVEENPTKEEHKPQPAKRIKSKKKDRRETMS
;
A
#
# COMPACT_ATOMS: atom_id res chain seq x y z
N MET A 1 1.16 -10.59 17.48
CA MET A 1 1.38 -9.29 16.81
C MET A 1 1.18 -8.07 17.75
N ALA A 2 1.53 -8.15 19.04
CA ALA A 2 1.18 -7.08 20.00
C ALA A 2 1.78 -5.70 19.65
N ALA A 3 3.06 -5.64 19.27
CA ALA A 3 3.74 -4.40 18.90
C ALA A 3 3.10 -3.70 17.69
N LEU A 4 2.64 -4.45 16.68
CA LEU A 4 2.01 -3.87 15.49
C LEU A 4 0.62 -3.31 15.79
N HIS A 5 -0.17 -3.97 16.66
CA HIS A 5 -1.45 -3.41 17.13
C HIS A 5 -1.24 -2.14 17.96
N ALA A 6 -0.21 -2.11 18.83
CA ALA A 6 0.15 -0.91 19.59
C ALA A 6 0.57 0.25 18.68
N ALA A 7 1.40 -0.01 17.65
CA ALA A 7 1.80 0.99 16.66
C ALA A 7 0.61 1.51 15.83
N ASN A 8 -0.34 0.65 15.47
CA ASN A 8 -1.56 1.04 14.76
C ASN A 8 -2.45 1.94 15.64
N ASN A 9 -2.71 1.55 16.89
CA ASN A 9 -3.45 2.36 17.85
C ASN A 9 -2.76 3.72 18.12
N PHE A 10 -1.42 3.75 18.20
CA PHE A 10 -0.65 4.99 18.29
C PHE A 10 -0.85 5.90 17.06
N PHE A 11 -0.87 5.35 15.85
CA PHE A 11 -1.10 6.11 14.62
C PHE A 11 -2.54 6.65 14.53
N GLU A 12 -3.53 5.81 14.87
CA GLU A 12 -4.96 6.16 14.89
C GLU A 12 -5.27 7.26 15.93
N SER A 13 -4.73 7.14 17.14
CA SER A 13 -4.89 8.14 18.20
C SER A 13 -4.13 9.44 17.93
N SER A 14 -2.97 9.37 17.26
CA SER A 14 -2.17 10.55 16.88
C SER A 14 -2.74 11.35 15.70
N ARG A 15 -3.62 10.75 14.89
CA ARG A 15 -4.33 11.39 13.75
C ARG A 15 -3.44 12.29 12.87
N PRO A 16 -2.30 11.81 12.33
CA PRO A 16 -1.33 12.66 11.63
C PRO A 16 -1.91 13.44 10.43
N TRP A 17 -3.00 12.94 9.82
CA TRP A 17 -3.72 13.65 8.77
C TRP A 17 -4.38 14.96 9.22
N THR A 18 -4.82 15.08 10.48
CA THR A 18 -5.34 16.36 11.00
C THR A 18 -4.22 17.33 11.35
N LEU A 19 -3.06 16.83 11.81
CA LEU A 19 -1.88 17.67 12.05
C LEU A 19 -1.36 18.32 10.75
N LYS A 20 -1.39 17.58 9.62
CA LYS A 20 -1.02 18.12 8.30
C LYS A 20 -1.98 19.22 7.80
N ALA A 21 -3.23 19.22 8.22
CA ALA A 21 -4.22 20.24 7.82
C ALA A 21 -4.11 21.54 8.63
N GLY A 22 -3.60 21.49 9.86
CA GLY A 22 -3.38 22.67 10.71
C GLY A 22 -2.04 23.33 10.38
N THR A 23 -2.06 24.33 9.50
CA THR A 23 -0.88 25.07 8.97
C THR A 23 -0.21 26.01 10.00
N ALA A 24 0.10 25.50 11.19
CA ALA A 24 0.97 26.13 12.17
C ALA A 24 2.30 25.36 12.21
N GLU A 25 3.44 26.05 12.04
CA GLU A 25 4.77 25.42 11.93
C GLU A 25 5.10 24.53 13.13
N SER A 26 4.59 24.87 14.32
CA SER A 26 4.69 24.07 15.55
C SER A 26 4.17 22.62 15.42
N ASN A 27 3.24 22.34 14.50
CA ASN A 27 2.73 20.99 14.25
C ASN A 27 3.69 20.10 13.45
N GLN A 28 4.58 20.68 12.65
CA GLN A 28 5.48 19.93 11.76
C GLN A 28 6.42 18.96 12.51
N PRO A 29 7.23 19.38 13.50
CA PRO A 29 8.14 18.45 14.19
C PRO A 29 7.39 17.35 14.95
N ARG A 30 6.16 17.62 15.41
CA ARG A 30 5.30 16.59 16.02
C ARG A 30 4.84 15.56 14.99
N LEU A 31 4.42 16.00 13.79
CA LEU A 31 4.04 15.13 12.68
C LEU A 31 5.23 14.27 12.23
N GLU A 32 6.40 14.88 12.03
CA GLU A 32 7.65 14.18 11.68
C GLU A 32 8.02 13.12 12.74
N THR A 33 7.88 13.43 14.03
CA THR A 33 8.11 12.49 15.13
C THR A 33 7.17 11.27 15.06
N ILE A 34 5.86 11.48 14.83
CA ILE A 34 4.86 10.40 14.70
C ILE A 34 5.18 9.49 13.50
N ILE A 35 5.58 10.08 12.37
CA ILE A 35 5.99 9.32 11.17
C ILE A 35 7.30 8.56 11.41
N ALA A 36 8.30 9.17 12.06
CA ALA A 36 9.56 8.51 12.38
C ALA A 36 9.36 7.31 13.33
N MET A 37 8.54 7.46 14.38
CA MET A 37 8.21 6.37 15.32
C MET A 37 7.48 5.21 14.62
N THR A 38 6.55 5.50 13.71
CA THR A 38 5.82 4.44 13.00
C THR A 38 6.64 3.77 11.89
N MET A 39 7.54 4.49 11.23
CA MET A 39 8.55 3.90 10.34
C MET A 39 9.51 2.98 11.10
N ASP A 40 9.94 3.35 12.30
CA ASP A 40 10.81 2.48 13.12
C ASP A 40 10.08 1.21 13.57
N ALA A 41 8.82 1.33 14.01
CA ALA A 41 7.98 0.18 14.34
C ALA A 41 7.81 -0.78 13.15
N LEU A 42 7.60 -0.26 11.94
CA LEU A 42 7.54 -1.05 10.70
C LEU A 42 8.90 -1.69 10.35
N ARG A 43 10.01 -0.98 10.53
CA ARG A 43 11.37 -1.51 10.32
C ARG A 43 11.67 -2.67 11.27
N LEU A 44 11.40 -2.51 12.57
CA LEU A 44 11.58 -3.55 13.58
C LEU A 44 10.74 -4.79 13.27
N CYS A 45 9.45 -4.60 12.94
CA CYS A 45 8.59 -5.70 12.51
C CYS A 45 9.13 -6.37 11.23
N GLY A 46 9.58 -5.60 10.25
CA GLY A 46 10.19 -6.11 9.02
C GLY A 46 11.43 -6.97 9.27
N ILE A 47 12.31 -6.57 10.21
CA ILE A 47 13.49 -7.37 10.58
C ILE A 47 13.08 -8.69 11.25
N VAL A 48 12.15 -8.64 12.21
CA VAL A 48 11.70 -9.83 12.96
C VAL A 48 10.85 -10.79 12.10
N LEU A 49 10.19 -10.30 11.04
CA LEU A 49 9.38 -11.13 10.14
C LEU A 49 10.17 -11.87 9.04
N GLN A 50 11.46 -11.56 8.83
CA GLN A 50 12.29 -12.24 7.83
C GLN A 50 12.26 -13.78 7.87
N PRO A 51 12.40 -14.47 9.01
CA PRO A 51 12.35 -15.94 9.05
C PRO A 51 10.95 -16.54 8.79
N ILE A 52 9.89 -15.73 8.83
CA ILE A 52 8.50 -16.21 8.64
C ILE A 52 8.01 -15.89 7.22
N ILE A 53 8.27 -14.68 6.73
CA ILE A 53 7.79 -14.21 5.41
C ILE A 53 8.92 -13.44 4.69
N PRO A 54 10.02 -14.09 4.30
CA PRO A 54 11.25 -13.42 3.84
C PRO A 54 11.02 -12.51 2.63
N GLN A 55 10.16 -12.90 1.69
CA GLN A 55 9.88 -12.11 0.48
C GLN A 55 9.14 -10.79 0.80
N LEU A 56 8.14 -10.81 1.69
CA LEU A 56 7.37 -9.61 2.05
C LEU A 56 8.11 -8.74 3.07
N ALA A 57 8.86 -9.35 3.99
CA ALA A 57 9.79 -8.66 4.88
C ALA A 57 10.87 -7.89 4.09
N THR A 58 11.45 -8.53 3.07
CA THR A 58 12.40 -7.89 2.13
C THR A 58 11.74 -6.70 1.44
N ARG A 59 10.60 -6.89 0.77
CA ARG A 59 9.87 -5.81 0.08
C ARG A 59 9.45 -4.65 0.97
N LEU A 60 9.11 -4.91 2.24
CA LEU A 60 8.83 -3.87 3.23
C LEU A 60 10.09 -3.05 3.55
N LEU A 61 11.20 -3.72 3.84
CA LEU A 61 12.49 -3.07 4.15
C LEU A 61 13.10 -2.36 2.93
N ASP A 62 12.83 -2.83 1.71
CA ASP A 62 13.16 -2.15 0.46
C ASP A 62 12.39 -0.83 0.33
N LYS A 63 11.06 -0.85 0.56
CA LYS A 63 10.21 0.36 0.55
C LYS A 63 10.63 1.38 1.61
N LEU A 64 11.05 0.93 2.79
CA LEU A 64 11.62 1.79 3.85
C LEU A 64 13.09 2.21 3.56
N ARG A 65 13.66 1.80 2.42
CA ARG A 65 15.04 2.11 1.98
C ARG A 65 16.12 1.69 3.00
N VAL A 66 15.87 0.62 3.76
CA VAL A 66 16.80 0.06 4.75
C VAL A 66 17.87 -0.76 4.01
N PRO A 67 19.17 -0.41 4.09
CA PRO A 67 20.23 -1.16 3.40
C PRO A 67 20.24 -2.62 3.83
N THR A 68 20.54 -3.56 2.92
CA THR A 68 20.56 -5.00 3.21
C THR A 68 21.50 -5.37 4.35
N ALA A 69 22.64 -4.68 4.48
CA ALA A 69 23.56 -4.82 5.61
C ALA A 69 22.92 -4.49 6.98
N GLU A 70 21.96 -3.56 7.04
CA GLU A 70 21.29 -3.14 8.28
C GLU A 70 20.04 -3.97 8.62
N ARG A 71 19.83 -5.11 7.95
CA ARG A 71 18.66 -5.99 8.15
C ARG A 71 18.89 -7.11 9.18
N GLY A 72 20.09 -7.20 9.77
CA GLY A 72 20.41 -8.14 10.85
C GLY A 72 19.86 -7.71 12.21
N TRP A 73 19.71 -8.67 13.15
CA TRP A 73 19.14 -8.40 14.48
C TRP A 73 19.95 -7.40 15.32
N ASN A 74 21.26 -7.29 15.08
CA ASN A 74 22.14 -6.30 15.71
C ASN A 74 21.67 -4.84 15.48
N TYR A 75 20.92 -4.59 14.39
CA TYR A 75 20.42 -3.27 14.03
C TYR A 75 19.05 -2.94 14.65
N LEU A 76 18.45 -3.85 15.44
CA LEU A 76 17.20 -3.58 16.15
C LEU A 76 17.33 -2.43 17.18
N ALA A 77 18.52 -2.25 17.78
CA ALA A 77 18.78 -1.18 18.75
C ALA A 77 19.02 0.21 18.13
N LYS A 78 19.30 0.30 16.82
CA LYS A 78 19.50 1.57 16.09
C LYS A 78 18.13 2.19 15.79
N SER A 79 17.86 3.45 16.15
CA SER A 79 16.59 4.09 15.76
C SER A 79 16.60 4.61 14.32
N PHE A 80 15.46 4.52 13.64
CA PHE A 80 15.19 5.05 12.31
C PHE A 80 15.52 6.55 12.19
N ALA A 81 15.13 7.35 13.20
CA ALA A 81 15.39 8.80 13.24
C ALA A 81 16.89 9.14 13.36
N SER A 82 17.71 8.22 13.89
CA SER A 82 19.15 8.36 14.00
C SER A 82 19.90 7.87 12.74
N SER A 83 19.20 7.44 11.69
CA SER A 83 19.85 6.96 10.46
C SER A 83 20.30 8.13 9.58
N PRO A 84 21.59 8.25 9.22
CA PRO A 84 22.08 9.36 8.39
C PRO A 84 21.44 9.36 6.99
N ALA A 85 20.94 8.21 6.53
CA ALA A 85 20.20 8.06 5.28
C ALA A 85 18.83 8.80 5.26
N HIS A 86 18.36 9.31 6.40
CA HIS A 86 17.06 10.01 6.53
C HIS A 86 17.18 11.43 7.10
N LEU A 87 18.36 11.81 7.62
CA LEU A 87 18.64 13.14 8.18
C LEU A 87 19.07 14.18 7.12
N GLY A 88 19.51 13.73 5.93
CA GLY A 88 20.11 14.59 4.90
C GLY A 88 19.27 14.82 3.63
N GLY A 89 18.05 14.27 3.55
CA GLY A 89 17.21 14.41 2.34
C GLY A 89 15.86 13.71 2.46
N SER A 90 14.90 14.11 1.63
CA SER A 90 13.57 13.51 1.63
C SER A 90 13.65 12.02 1.25
N CYS A 91 13.32 11.13 2.19
CA CYS A 91 13.25 9.70 1.94
C CYS A 91 12.05 9.39 1.03
N GLN A 92 12.25 9.54 -0.28
CA GLN A 92 11.23 9.30 -1.29
C GLN A 92 11.04 7.78 -1.43
N LEU A 93 10.02 7.27 -0.72
CA LEU A 93 9.55 5.89 -0.81
C LEU A 93 9.27 5.52 -2.27
N ASP A 94 9.63 4.32 -2.71
CA ASP A 94 9.58 3.94 -4.14
C ASP A 94 8.16 3.90 -4.72
N GLY A 95 7.74 5.02 -5.31
CA GLY A 95 6.49 5.13 -6.08
C GLY A 95 6.46 4.23 -7.33
N GLN A 96 7.62 3.69 -7.75
CA GLN A 96 7.74 2.70 -8.82
C GLN A 96 7.34 1.28 -8.37
N THR A 97 7.25 1.02 -7.07
CA THR A 97 6.88 -0.30 -6.52
C THR A 97 5.44 -0.29 -6.04
N SER A 98 4.63 -1.28 -6.48
CA SER A 98 3.21 -1.40 -6.11
C SER A 98 2.98 -1.23 -4.61
N ALA A 99 2.00 -0.42 -4.22
CA ALA A 99 1.76 -0.08 -2.80
C ALA A 99 1.32 -1.29 -1.94
N LEU A 100 0.83 -2.35 -2.58
CA LEU A 100 0.36 -3.57 -1.93
C LEU A 100 1.52 -4.46 -1.48
N LEU A 101 1.70 -4.60 -0.16
CA LEU A 101 2.59 -5.60 0.44
C LEU A 101 1.87 -6.92 0.71
N PHE A 102 0.63 -6.86 1.19
CA PHE A 102 -0.22 -8.01 1.50
C PHE A 102 -1.49 -7.92 0.66
N GLN A 103 -1.71 -8.92 -0.20
CA GLN A 103 -2.98 -9.07 -0.92
C GLN A 103 -4.00 -9.74 0.01
N ARG A 104 -5.26 -9.31 -0.05
CA ARG A 104 -6.35 -9.99 0.64
C ARG A 104 -6.48 -11.40 0.06
N ILE A 105 -6.34 -12.42 0.92
CA ILE A 105 -6.72 -13.79 0.57
C ILE A 105 -8.24 -13.79 0.31
N VAL A 106 -8.63 -14.28 -0.86
CA VAL A 106 -10.02 -14.52 -1.24
C VAL A 106 -10.17 -16.02 -1.33
N GLU A 107 -11.05 -16.59 -0.50
CA GLU A 107 -11.45 -17.98 -0.62
C GLU A 107 -12.47 -18.08 -1.76
N GLU A 108 -12.11 -18.82 -2.81
CA GLU A 108 -13.06 -19.17 -3.87
C GLU A 108 -14.14 -20.08 -3.27
N ASN A 109 -15.33 -19.53 -3.04
CA ASN A 109 -16.50 -20.33 -2.66
C ASN A 109 -16.98 -21.09 -3.91
N PRO A 110 -16.92 -22.45 -3.94
CA PRO A 110 -17.28 -23.21 -5.12
C PRO A 110 -18.81 -23.34 -5.24
N THR A 111 -19.49 -22.28 -5.69
CA THR A 111 -20.94 -22.35 -5.94
C THR A 111 -21.45 -21.43 -7.06
N LYS A 112 -22.14 -22.07 -8.02
CA LYS A 112 -23.12 -21.50 -8.97
C LYS A 112 -22.60 -20.67 -10.16
N GLU A 113 -22.13 -21.40 -11.18
CA GLU A 113 -22.31 -20.98 -12.57
C GLU A 113 -23.81 -21.07 -12.95
N GLU A 114 -24.60 -20.01 -12.76
CA GLU A 114 -25.94 -19.92 -13.37
C GLU A 114 -25.84 -19.44 -14.83
N HIS A 115 -25.65 -20.38 -15.76
CA HIS A 115 -25.61 -20.09 -17.19
C HIS A 115 -27.01 -19.73 -17.73
N LYS A 116 -27.43 -18.48 -17.54
CA LYS A 116 -28.76 -17.98 -17.95
C LYS A 116 -28.72 -17.40 -19.37
N PRO A 117 -29.37 -18.02 -20.38
CA PRO A 117 -29.35 -17.53 -21.76
C PRO A 117 -30.15 -16.23 -21.92
N GLN A 118 -29.59 -15.25 -22.63
CA GLN A 118 -30.28 -13.99 -22.92
C GLN A 118 -31.09 -14.07 -24.22
N PRO A 119 -32.39 -13.71 -24.24
CA PRO A 119 -33.17 -13.67 -25.47
C PRO A 119 -32.88 -12.38 -26.27
N ALA A 120 -32.10 -12.50 -27.35
CA ALA A 120 -31.80 -11.40 -28.25
C ALA A 120 -33.07 -10.88 -28.97
N LYS A 121 -33.27 -9.56 -28.98
CA LYS A 121 -34.52 -8.93 -29.43
C LYS A 121 -34.60 -8.82 -30.97
N ARG A 122 -35.76 -9.19 -31.52
CA ARG A 122 -36.09 -9.10 -32.95
C ARG A 122 -36.19 -7.65 -33.44
N ILE A 123 -35.11 -7.11 -34.00
CA ILE A 123 -35.12 -5.80 -34.65
C ILE A 123 -35.82 -5.90 -36.01
N LYS A 124 -36.90 -5.12 -36.20
CA LYS A 124 -37.47 -4.82 -37.51
C LYS A 124 -36.97 -3.44 -37.95
N SER A 125 -36.31 -3.33 -39.10
CA SER A 125 -36.12 -2.06 -39.82
C SER A 125 -36.80 -2.14 -41.18
N LYS A 126 -37.12 -0.98 -41.78
CA LYS A 126 -38.19 -0.85 -42.79
C LYS A 126 -37.63 -0.43 -44.15
N LYS A 127 -37.99 -1.19 -45.18
CA LYS A 127 -37.76 -0.95 -46.62
C LYS A 127 -37.76 0.55 -46.99
N LYS A 128 -36.70 1.01 -47.65
CA LYS A 128 -36.69 2.26 -48.43
C LYS A 128 -36.16 1.97 -49.85
N ASP A 129 -36.70 2.69 -50.81
CA ASP A 129 -36.65 2.40 -52.24
C ASP A 129 -35.44 3.04 -52.96
N ARG A 130 -34.98 2.45 -54.07
CA ARG A 130 -34.22 3.15 -55.11
C ARG A 130 -34.23 2.47 -56.49
N ARG A 131 -35.34 2.66 -57.21
CA ARG A 131 -35.40 2.84 -58.67
C ARG A 131 -34.28 3.80 -59.20
N GLU A 132 -33.62 3.63 -60.36
CA GLU A 132 -33.48 2.49 -61.31
C GLU A 132 -31.97 2.33 -61.71
N THR A 133 -31.44 2.13 -62.94
CA THR A 133 -31.88 2.31 -64.36
C THR A 133 -31.20 1.33 -65.33
N MET A 134 -31.97 0.83 -66.31
CA MET A 134 -31.62 0.38 -67.68
C MET A 134 -30.15 0.10 -68.07
N SER A 135 -29.87 -1.15 -68.46
CA SER A 135 -29.56 -1.55 -69.86
C SER A 135 -29.80 -3.05 -70.04
#